data_AF-B5HTV3-F1
#
_entry.id   AF-B5HTV3-F1
#
_cell.length_a   1.000
_cell.length_b   1.000
_cell.length_c   1.000
_cell.angle_alpha   90.00
_cell.angle_beta   90.00
_cell.angle_gamma   90.00
#
_symmetry.space_group_name_H-M   'P 1'
#
loop_
_entity.id
_entity.type
_entity.pdbx_description
1 polymer ?
#
loop_
_entity_poly.entity_id
_entity_poly.type
_entity_poly.pdbx_seq_one_letter_code
_entity_poly.pdbx_strand_id
1 'polypeptide(L)'
;MTSPEADPHGTAAAGTERLERAVRAAEQALIEYEIAVETFRIEVENFSRLHHQKLGPMYTRLDELDAQIAEIRAARSGDPEDLRQAQEARARVMPMPGVEELFHGWMDGEGLFPEAAAMLTEQPVRPPQRVRPSDEARKLYRELARKAHPDLAQDDTERARREEFITRVNAAYSRGDEPLLRELAEEWAAGPKPPEQGPTPSEELYARLEWLSRRKELLSVVARELEESAIGSMLRMAPDDPDRLLEEIAEKLLADVSTREAELGELLAQE
;
A
#
# COMPACT_ATOMS: atom_id res chain seq x y z
N MET A 1 47.11 36.51 28.50
CA MET A 1 46.39 36.07 27.29
C MET A 1 45.25 35.19 27.75
N THR A 2 44.04 35.74 27.79
CA THR A 2 42.81 35.01 28.12
C THR A 2 42.23 34.50 26.81
N SER A 3 42.25 33.19 26.59
CA SER A 3 41.48 32.55 25.51
C SER A 3 39.99 32.71 25.81
N PRO A 4 39.15 33.08 24.82
CA PRO A 4 37.71 33.11 25.03
C PRO A 4 37.19 31.67 25.04
N GLU A 5 36.54 31.27 26.13
CA GLU A 5 35.71 30.05 26.15
C GLU A 5 34.61 30.21 25.11
N ALA A 6 34.57 29.30 24.14
CA ALA A 6 33.49 29.23 23.17
C ALA A 6 32.21 28.79 23.89
N ASP A 7 31.18 29.62 23.83
CA ASP A 7 29.89 29.39 24.47
C ASP A 7 29.18 28.18 23.83
N PRO A 8 29.05 27.04 24.54
CA PRO A 8 28.48 25.81 23.98
C PRO A 8 26.99 25.95 23.66
N HIS A 9 26.30 26.91 24.27
CA HIS A 9 24.89 27.18 23.99
C HIS A 9 24.67 27.88 22.64
N GLY A 10 25.61 28.73 22.20
CA GLY A 10 25.51 29.42 20.90
C GLY A 10 25.73 28.48 19.70
N THR A 11 26.55 27.45 19.86
CA THR A 11 26.81 26.45 18.81
C THR A 11 25.66 25.44 18.64
N ALA A 12 25.01 25.05 19.74
CA ALA A 12 23.83 24.18 19.71
C ALA A 12 22.59 24.87 19.10
N ALA A 13 22.37 26.16 19.41
CA ALA A 13 21.31 26.96 18.81
C ALA A 13 21.51 27.12 17.29
N ALA A 14 22.72 27.46 16.85
CA ALA A 14 23.07 27.54 15.43
C ALA A 14 23.00 26.17 14.70
N GLY A 15 23.18 25.06 15.41
CA GLY A 15 22.93 23.71 14.90
C GLY A 15 21.44 23.46 14.64
N THR A 16 20.59 23.81 15.61
CA THR A 16 19.14 23.64 15.53
C THR A 16 18.52 24.50 14.43
N GLU A 17 18.93 25.76 14.28
CA GLU A 17 18.46 26.65 13.20
C GLU A 17 18.83 26.14 11.79
N ARG A 18 20.00 25.49 11.65
CA ARG A 18 20.39 24.85 10.39
C ARG A 18 19.50 23.63 10.11
N LEU A 19 19.21 22.84 11.14
CA LEU A 19 18.34 21.67 11.03
C LEU A 19 16.91 22.05 10.65
N GLU A 20 16.35 23.08 11.25
CA GLU A 20 15.02 23.60 10.87
C GLU A 20 14.98 24.08 9.42
N ARG A 21 16.03 24.77 8.95
CA ARG A 21 16.12 25.18 7.53
C ARG A 21 16.19 23.97 6.61
N ALA A 22 16.91 22.92 6.99
CA ALA A 22 16.98 21.68 6.22
C ALA A 22 15.62 20.98 6.16
N VAL A 23 14.90 20.90 7.29
CA VAL A 23 13.53 20.36 7.35
C VAL A 23 12.60 21.12 6.41
N ARG A 24 12.56 22.46 6.53
CA ARG A 24 11.70 23.30 5.66
C ARG A 24 12.01 23.11 4.17
N ALA A 25 13.30 23.03 3.81
CA ALA A 25 13.70 22.77 2.43
C ALA A 25 13.29 21.38 1.95
N ALA A 26 13.43 20.35 2.80
CA ALA A 26 12.99 18.99 2.50
C ALA A 26 11.47 18.88 2.37
N GLU A 27 10.70 19.59 3.19
CA GLU A 27 9.24 19.67 3.10
C GLU A 27 8.80 20.30 1.77
N GLN A 28 9.39 21.43 1.39
CA GLN A 28 9.08 22.09 0.12
C GLN A 28 9.42 21.18 -1.07
N ALA A 29 10.59 20.55 -1.07
CA ALA A 29 10.99 19.62 -2.12
C ALA A 29 10.07 18.40 -2.19
N LEU A 30 9.58 17.90 -1.06
CA LEU A 30 8.63 16.78 -1.03
C LEU A 30 7.29 17.19 -1.63
N ILE A 31 6.77 18.38 -1.30
CA ILE A 31 5.51 18.90 -1.87
C ILE A 31 5.63 19.03 -3.39
N GLU A 32 6.72 19.62 -3.89
CA GLU A 32 6.96 19.74 -5.34
C GLU A 32 7.04 18.37 -6.01
N TYR A 33 7.71 17.41 -5.37
CA TYR A 33 7.79 16.05 -5.88
C TYR A 33 6.44 15.33 -5.88
N GLU A 34 5.64 15.48 -4.82
CA GLU A 34 4.27 14.93 -4.75
C GLU A 34 3.39 15.50 -5.87
N ILE A 35 3.45 16.81 -6.10
CA ILE A 35 2.72 17.46 -7.20
C ILE A 35 3.16 16.87 -8.55
N ALA A 36 4.46 16.75 -8.79
CA ALA A 36 4.98 16.20 -10.05
C ALA A 36 4.51 14.75 -10.29
N VAL A 37 4.56 13.89 -9.27
CA VAL A 37 4.10 12.49 -9.37
C VAL A 37 2.59 12.43 -9.63
N GLU A 38 1.79 13.25 -8.96
CA GLU A 38 0.34 13.27 -9.18
C GLU A 38 -0.03 13.83 -10.56
N THR A 39 0.67 14.87 -11.03
CA THR A 39 0.51 15.37 -12.40
C THR A 39 0.81 14.28 -13.42
N PHE A 40 1.94 13.58 -13.30
CA PHE A 40 2.30 12.50 -14.22
C PHE A 40 1.30 11.34 -14.17
N ARG A 41 0.79 10.99 -12.98
CA ARG A 41 -0.27 9.98 -12.84
C ARG A 41 -1.53 10.37 -13.62
N ILE A 42 -1.97 11.62 -13.51
CA ILE A 42 -3.14 12.14 -14.24
C ILE A 42 -2.88 12.10 -15.75
N GLU A 43 -1.68 12.45 -16.21
CA GLU A 43 -1.29 12.36 -17.62
C GLU A 43 -1.36 10.91 -18.14
N VAL A 44 -0.81 9.94 -17.39
CA VAL A 44 -0.91 8.51 -17.70
C VAL A 44 -2.37 8.06 -17.81
N GLU A 45 -3.23 8.47 -16.87
CA GLU A 45 -4.65 8.10 -16.87
C GLU A 45 -5.41 8.74 -18.05
N ASN A 46 -5.16 10.01 -18.34
CA ASN A 46 -5.73 10.71 -19.48
C ASN A 46 -5.30 10.06 -20.81
N PHE A 47 -4.01 9.79 -20.97
CA PHE A 47 -3.48 9.14 -22.16
C PHE A 47 -4.05 7.73 -22.30
N SER A 48 -4.16 6.96 -21.21
CA SER A 48 -4.78 5.64 -21.22
C SER A 48 -6.22 5.67 -21.73
N ARG A 49 -7.03 6.65 -21.26
CA ARG A 49 -8.39 6.87 -21.76
C ARG A 49 -8.42 7.21 -23.24
N LEU A 50 -7.59 8.16 -23.69
CA LEU A 50 -7.53 8.58 -25.09
C LEU A 50 -7.06 7.45 -26.00
N HIS A 51 -6.03 6.72 -25.58
CA HIS A 51 -5.54 5.51 -26.23
C HIS A 51 -6.66 4.48 -26.41
N HIS A 52 -7.37 4.14 -25.33
CA HIS A 52 -8.47 3.18 -25.41
C HIS A 52 -9.61 3.69 -26.31
N GLN A 53 -10.00 4.95 -26.18
CA GLN A 53 -11.08 5.53 -26.98
C GLN A 53 -10.75 5.61 -28.48
N LYS A 54 -9.55 6.08 -28.83
CA LYS A 54 -9.13 6.26 -30.23
C LYS A 54 -8.71 4.94 -30.89
N LEU A 55 -7.94 4.12 -30.18
CA LEU A 55 -7.28 2.95 -30.77
C LEU A 55 -8.00 1.63 -30.46
N GLY A 56 -8.74 1.55 -29.34
CA GLY A 56 -9.48 0.35 -28.92
C GLY A 56 -10.39 -0.23 -30.01
N PRO A 57 -11.20 0.58 -30.72
CA PRO A 57 -12.02 0.08 -31.83
C PRO A 57 -11.19 -0.52 -32.97
N MET A 58 -10.00 0.04 -33.25
CA MET A 58 -9.11 -0.45 -34.32
C MET A 58 -8.45 -1.78 -33.93
N TYR A 59 -8.00 -1.92 -32.68
CA TYR A 59 -7.48 -3.20 -32.17
C TYR A 59 -8.54 -4.30 -32.26
N THR A 60 -9.75 -4.01 -31.77
CA THR A 60 -10.87 -4.96 -31.84
C THR A 60 -11.19 -5.35 -33.28
N ARG A 61 -11.16 -4.38 -34.20
CA ARG A 61 -11.39 -4.63 -35.63
C ARG A 61 -10.30 -5.51 -36.25
N LEU A 62 -9.03 -5.26 -35.92
CA LEU A 62 -7.91 -6.08 -36.38
C LEU A 62 -8.03 -7.52 -35.87
N ASP A 63 -8.31 -7.71 -34.57
CA ASP A 63 -8.45 -9.04 -33.99
C ASP A 63 -9.60 -9.83 -34.66
N GLU A 64 -10.73 -9.16 -34.96
CA GLU A 64 -11.85 -9.77 -35.67
C GLU A 64 -11.49 -10.14 -37.12
N LEU A 65 -10.77 -9.27 -37.84
CA LEU A 65 -10.33 -9.55 -39.20
C LEU A 65 -9.32 -10.72 -39.23
N ASP A 66 -8.36 -10.73 -38.31
CA ASP A 66 -7.38 -11.81 -38.19
C ASP A 66 -8.06 -13.16 -37.89
N ALA A 67 -9.09 -13.16 -37.03
CA ALA A 67 -9.89 -14.35 -36.75
C ALA A 67 -10.63 -14.84 -38.01
N GLN A 68 -11.30 -13.95 -38.74
CA GLN A 68 -12.02 -14.32 -39.98
C GLN A 68 -11.08 -14.87 -41.06
N ILE A 69 -9.92 -14.23 -41.26
CA ILE A 69 -8.90 -14.69 -42.21
C ILE A 69 -8.38 -16.08 -41.83
N ALA A 70 -8.07 -16.31 -40.55
CA ALA A 70 -7.59 -17.59 -40.06
C ALA A 70 -8.65 -18.70 -40.20
N GLU A 71 -9.91 -18.40 -39.91
CA GLU A 71 -11.04 -19.34 -40.06
C GLU A 71 -11.24 -19.77 -41.51
N ILE A 72 -11.21 -18.83 -42.45
CA ILE A 72 -11.34 -19.15 -43.89
C ILE A 72 -10.15 -20.00 -44.35
N ARG A 73 -8.93 -19.67 -43.91
CA ARG A 73 -7.73 -20.45 -44.23
C ARG A 73 -7.83 -21.89 -43.70
N ALA A 74 -8.22 -22.05 -42.44
CA ALA A 74 -8.40 -23.36 -41.81
C ALA A 74 -9.49 -24.19 -42.49
N ALA A 75 -10.60 -23.55 -42.90
CA ALA A 75 -11.68 -24.21 -43.63
C ALA A 75 -11.21 -24.72 -45.01
N ARG A 76 -10.27 -24.03 -45.66
CA ARG A 76 -9.70 -24.42 -46.96
C ARG A 76 -8.65 -25.49 -46.86
N SER A 77 -7.72 -25.36 -45.92
CA SER A 77 -6.60 -26.30 -45.78
C SER A 77 -7.02 -27.61 -45.14
N GLY A 78 -7.93 -27.55 -44.15
CA GLY A 78 -8.24 -28.67 -43.27
C GLY A 78 -7.06 -29.08 -42.37
N ASP A 79 -5.99 -28.29 -42.30
CA ASP A 79 -4.81 -28.58 -41.49
C ASP A 79 -5.14 -28.38 -39.99
N PRO A 80 -4.86 -29.37 -39.12
CA PRO A 80 -5.00 -29.21 -37.67
C PRO A 80 -4.30 -27.96 -37.10
N GLU A 81 -3.17 -27.54 -37.67
CA GLU A 81 -2.44 -26.36 -37.21
C GLU A 81 -3.15 -25.05 -37.57
N ASP A 82 -3.72 -24.96 -38.78
CA ASP A 82 -4.52 -23.79 -39.17
C ASP A 82 -5.82 -23.70 -38.34
N LEU A 83 -6.44 -24.85 -38.04
CA LEU A 83 -7.60 -24.92 -37.13
C LEU A 83 -7.24 -24.41 -35.72
N ARG A 84 -6.07 -24.78 -35.19
CA ARG A 84 -5.59 -24.27 -33.90
C ARG A 84 -5.40 -22.76 -33.94
N GLN A 85 -4.76 -22.24 -34.99
CA GLN A 85 -4.54 -20.80 -35.15
C GLN A 85 -5.86 -20.02 -35.26
N ALA A 86 -6.84 -20.55 -35.99
CA ALA A 86 -8.17 -19.95 -36.08
C ALA A 86 -8.88 -19.88 -34.72
N GLN A 87 -8.81 -20.98 -33.94
CA GLN A 87 -9.39 -21.02 -32.59
C GLN A 87 -8.71 -20.01 -31.65
N GLU A 88 -7.38 -19.92 -31.70
CA GLU A 88 -6.61 -18.94 -30.90
C GLU A 88 -6.96 -17.50 -31.28
N ALA A 89 -7.05 -17.21 -32.59
CA ALA A 89 -7.44 -15.88 -33.05
C ALA A 89 -8.86 -15.53 -32.61
N ARG A 90 -9.82 -16.46 -32.73
CA ARG A 90 -11.20 -16.24 -32.27
C ARG A 90 -11.30 -16.06 -30.76
N ALA A 91 -10.49 -16.78 -29.98
CA ALA A 91 -10.45 -16.64 -28.52
C ALA A 91 -10.01 -15.24 -28.08
N ARG A 92 -9.15 -14.55 -28.84
CA ARG A 92 -8.73 -13.16 -28.54
C ARG A 92 -9.86 -12.15 -28.69
N VAL A 93 -10.82 -12.41 -29.58
CA VAL A 93 -11.96 -11.52 -29.84
C VAL A 93 -13.08 -11.73 -28.82
N MET A 94 -13.23 -12.96 -28.33
CA MET A 94 -14.29 -13.24 -27.36
C MET A 94 -14.02 -12.50 -26.04
N PRO A 95 -15.01 -11.80 -25.47
CA PRO A 95 -14.85 -11.24 -24.15
C PRO A 95 -14.52 -12.38 -23.18
N MET A 96 -13.44 -12.23 -22.42
CA MET A 96 -13.11 -13.18 -21.36
C MET A 96 -14.34 -13.33 -20.45
N PRO A 97 -14.73 -14.57 -20.08
CA PRO A 97 -15.69 -14.79 -19.01
C PRO A 97 -15.28 -13.96 -17.79
N GLY A 98 -16.24 -13.32 -17.13
CA GLY A 98 -15.94 -12.43 -16.01
C GLY A 98 -15.08 -13.12 -14.95
N VAL A 99 -14.29 -12.36 -14.19
CA VAL A 99 -13.46 -12.89 -13.09
C VAL A 99 -14.31 -13.77 -12.14
N GLU A 100 -15.58 -13.42 -11.92
CA GLU A 100 -16.54 -14.23 -11.16
C GLU A 100 -16.77 -15.65 -11.69
N GLU A 101 -16.70 -15.86 -13.01
CA GLU A 101 -16.82 -17.18 -13.64
C GLU A 101 -15.54 -18.01 -13.51
N LEU A 102 -14.37 -17.38 -13.42
CA LEU A 102 -13.07 -18.04 -13.23
C LEU A 102 -12.81 -18.46 -11.78
N PHE A 103 -13.40 -17.75 -10.81
CA PHE A 103 -13.19 -17.95 -9.36
C PHE A 103 -14.34 -18.70 -8.68
N HIS A 104 -14.94 -19.69 -9.35
CA HIS A 104 -16.00 -20.55 -8.83
C HIS A 104 -15.88 -20.86 -7.32
N GLY A 105 -16.55 -20.07 -6.48
CA GLY A 105 -16.78 -20.33 -5.05
C GLY A 105 -15.76 -19.81 -4.03
N TRP A 106 -14.85 -18.88 -4.37
CA TRP A 106 -13.87 -18.33 -3.39
C TRP A 106 -14.21 -16.92 -2.86
N MET A 107 -15.12 -16.22 -3.52
CA MET A 107 -15.65 -14.92 -3.10
C MET A 107 -17.13 -14.82 -3.43
N ASP A 108 -17.86 -14.02 -2.67
CA ASP A 108 -19.19 -13.54 -3.03
C ASP A 108 -19.21 -12.00 -3.08
N GLY A 109 -20.41 -11.42 -3.23
CA GLY A 109 -20.61 -9.97 -3.31
C GLY A 109 -20.21 -9.19 -2.05
N GLU A 110 -19.85 -9.85 -0.95
CA GLU A 110 -19.33 -9.23 0.29
C GLU A 110 -17.83 -9.48 0.51
N GLY A 111 -17.15 -10.22 -0.38
CA GLY A 111 -15.71 -10.44 -0.35
C GLY A 111 -15.30 -11.91 -0.16
N LEU A 112 -14.14 -12.14 0.47
CA LEU A 112 -13.61 -13.48 0.74
C LEU A 112 -14.50 -14.23 1.73
N PHE A 113 -14.74 -15.53 1.47
CA PHE A 113 -15.40 -16.39 2.45
C PHE A 113 -14.59 -16.44 3.77
N PRO A 114 -15.26 -16.48 4.93
CA PRO A 114 -14.62 -16.49 6.25
C PRO A 114 -13.54 -17.57 6.44
N GLU A 115 -13.70 -18.73 5.78
CA GLU A 115 -12.75 -19.85 5.79
C GLU A 115 -11.43 -19.48 5.10
N ALA A 116 -11.48 -18.70 4.01
CA ALA A 116 -10.30 -18.20 3.32
C ALA A 116 -9.58 -17.12 4.14
N ALA A 117 -10.33 -16.23 4.81
CA ALA A 117 -9.78 -15.21 5.70
C ALA A 117 -9.11 -15.81 6.96
N ALA A 118 -9.67 -16.88 7.52
CA ALA A 118 -9.13 -17.56 8.69
C ALA A 118 -7.83 -18.33 8.39
N MET A 119 -7.71 -18.95 7.20
CA MET A 119 -6.46 -19.58 6.76
C MET A 119 -5.35 -18.56 6.46
N LEU A 120 -5.69 -17.37 5.98
CA LEU A 120 -4.72 -16.30 5.65
C LEU A 120 -4.17 -15.57 6.88
N THR A 121 -4.86 -15.62 8.02
CA THR A 121 -4.51 -14.78 9.19
C THR A 121 -3.95 -15.54 10.39
N GLU A 122 -3.99 -16.88 10.41
CA GLU A 122 -3.37 -17.76 11.41
C GLU A 122 -3.48 -17.29 12.90
N GLN A 123 -4.54 -16.59 13.31
CA GLN A 123 -4.63 -16.01 14.66
C GLN A 123 -5.34 -16.93 15.68
N PRO A 124 -4.63 -17.47 16.69
CA PRO A 124 -5.27 -18.20 17.78
C PRO A 124 -5.76 -17.26 18.90
N VAL A 125 -7.08 -17.19 19.11
CA VAL A 125 -7.68 -16.54 20.28
C VAL A 125 -7.55 -17.45 21.49
N ARG A 126 -6.92 -16.99 22.59
CA ARG A 126 -6.77 -17.78 23.84
C ARG A 126 -7.92 -17.52 24.82
N PRO A 127 -8.73 -18.54 25.17
CA PRO A 127 -9.76 -18.44 26.21
C PRO A 127 -9.16 -18.49 27.64
N PRO A 128 -9.88 -17.99 28.66
CA PRO A 128 -9.42 -17.99 30.05
C PRO A 128 -9.27 -19.41 30.61
N GLN A 129 -8.17 -19.66 31.35
CA GLN A 129 -7.75 -21.03 31.70
C GLN A 129 -8.44 -21.63 32.93
N ARG A 130 -9.03 -20.84 33.86
CA ARG A 130 -9.67 -21.34 35.10
C ARG A 130 -10.79 -20.42 35.64
N VAL A 131 -11.78 -21.02 36.33
CA VAL A 131 -12.93 -20.32 36.96
C VAL A 131 -12.57 -19.58 38.25
N ARG A 132 -11.51 -19.99 38.97
CA ARG A 132 -11.01 -19.32 40.17
C ARG A 132 -9.47 -19.18 40.10
N PRO A 133 -8.91 -17.99 40.35
CA PRO A 133 -7.46 -17.79 40.51
C PRO A 133 -6.88 -18.59 41.70
N SER A 134 -5.56 -18.86 41.69
CA SER A 134 -4.85 -19.52 42.80
C SER A 134 -4.94 -18.72 44.11
N ASP A 135 -4.72 -19.36 45.25
CA ASP A 135 -4.70 -18.68 46.55
C ASP A 135 -3.55 -17.66 46.65
N GLU A 136 -2.42 -17.95 46.00
CA GLU A 136 -1.30 -17.04 45.80
C GLU A 136 -1.69 -15.81 44.98
N ALA A 137 -2.38 -15.99 43.84
CA ALA A 137 -2.89 -14.87 43.05
C ALA A 137 -3.89 -14.01 43.84
N ARG A 138 -4.77 -14.63 44.65
CA ARG A 138 -5.70 -13.93 45.55
C ARG A 138 -4.99 -13.17 46.66
N LYS A 139 -3.85 -13.65 47.14
CA LYS A 139 -3.02 -12.95 48.13
C LYS A 139 -2.34 -11.73 47.49
N LEU A 140 -1.63 -11.92 46.37
CA LEU A 140 -0.94 -10.86 45.63
C LEU A 140 -1.92 -9.75 45.21
N TYR A 141 -3.08 -10.13 44.69
CA TYR A 141 -4.13 -9.17 44.32
C TYR A 141 -4.57 -8.29 45.49
N ARG A 142 -4.89 -8.89 46.65
CA ARG A 142 -5.33 -8.13 47.83
C ARG A 142 -4.24 -7.21 48.36
N GLU A 143 -2.99 -7.65 48.34
CA GLU A 143 -1.86 -6.84 48.78
C GLU A 143 -1.61 -5.65 47.83
N LEU A 144 -1.66 -5.87 46.52
CA LEU A 144 -1.51 -4.82 45.50
C LEU A 144 -2.67 -3.84 45.54
N ALA A 145 -3.92 -4.32 45.59
CA ALA A 145 -5.11 -3.50 45.66
C ALA A 145 -5.10 -2.58 46.90
N ARG A 146 -4.65 -3.10 48.05
CA ARG A 146 -4.54 -2.31 49.29
C ARG A 146 -3.45 -1.23 49.21
N LYS A 147 -2.31 -1.51 48.58
CA LYS A 147 -1.18 -0.58 48.50
C LYS A 147 -1.36 0.47 47.41
N ALA A 148 -1.95 0.09 46.29
CA ALA A 148 -2.03 0.89 45.09
C ALA A 148 -3.42 1.52 44.84
N HIS A 149 -4.36 1.41 45.78
CA HIS A 149 -5.70 2.00 45.61
C HIS A 149 -5.61 3.51 45.33
N PRO A 150 -6.39 4.05 44.38
CA PRO A 150 -6.36 5.47 44.02
C PRO A 150 -6.78 6.41 45.16
N ASP A 151 -7.64 5.97 46.08
CA ASP A 151 -8.05 6.75 47.27
C ASP A 151 -6.88 7.13 48.21
N LEU A 152 -5.72 6.50 48.05
CA LEU A 152 -4.51 6.82 48.81
C LEU A 152 -3.63 7.89 48.13
N ALA A 153 -4.05 8.45 46.99
CA ALA A 153 -3.32 9.47 46.25
C ALA A 153 -3.37 10.85 46.94
N GLN A 154 -2.30 11.63 46.81
CA GLN A 154 -2.20 13.00 47.33
C GLN A 154 -2.47 14.08 46.28
N ASP A 155 -2.32 13.74 45.00
CA ASP A 155 -2.57 14.61 43.85
C ASP A 155 -3.17 13.85 42.65
N ASP A 156 -3.65 14.59 41.66
CA ASP A 156 -4.33 14.03 40.48
C ASP A 156 -3.39 13.19 39.59
N THR A 157 -2.09 13.49 39.56
CA THR A 157 -1.10 12.73 38.79
C THR A 157 -0.82 11.37 39.44
N GLU A 158 -0.68 11.34 40.76
CA GLU A 158 -0.56 10.11 41.53
C GLU A 158 -1.84 9.28 41.46
N ARG A 159 -3.00 9.93 41.50
CA ARG A 159 -4.30 9.27 41.35
C ARG A 159 -4.41 8.56 40.00
N ALA A 160 -4.13 9.24 38.90
CA ALA A 160 -4.15 8.66 37.55
C ALA A 160 -3.20 7.45 37.43
N ARG A 161 -1.97 7.55 37.96
CA ARG A 161 -1.00 6.45 38.00
C ARG A 161 -1.54 5.23 38.77
N ARG A 162 -2.15 5.47 39.93
CA ARG A 162 -2.76 4.41 40.77
C ARG A 162 -3.96 3.76 40.08
N GLU A 163 -4.80 4.55 39.41
CA GLU A 163 -5.95 4.06 38.64
C GLU A 163 -5.50 3.15 37.48
N GLU A 164 -4.49 3.56 36.71
CA GLU A 164 -3.90 2.76 35.64
C GLU A 164 -3.28 1.46 36.18
N PHE A 165 -2.51 1.55 37.26
CA PHE A 165 -1.87 0.40 37.89
C PHE A 165 -2.91 -0.61 38.42
N ILE A 166 -3.96 -0.16 39.12
CA ILE A 166 -5.03 -1.03 39.61
C ILE A 166 -5.78 -1.70 38.45
N THR A 167 -5.95 -1.02 37.32
CA THR A 167 -6.57 -1.60 36.12
C THR A 167 -5.75 -2.79 35.61
N ARG A 168 -4.43 -2.66 35.53
CA ARG A 168 -3.51 -3.75 35.13
C ARG A 168 -3.55 -4.92 36.13
N VAL A 169 -3.57 -4.63 37.43
CA VAL A 169 -3.69 -5.64 38.50
C VAL A 169 -5.02 -6.41 38.43
N ASN A 170 -6.14 -5.71 38.21
CA ASN A 170 -7.45 -6.32 38.04
C ASN A 170 -7.49 -7.24 36.81
N ALA A 171 -6.88 -6.83 35.70
CA ALA A 171 -6.80 -7.62 34.47
C ALA A 171 -5.91 -8.87 34.62
N ALA A 172 -4.79 -8.76 35.33
CA ALA A 172 -3.96 -9.93 35.66
C ALA A 172 -4.70 -10.92 36.56
N TYR A 173 -5.41 -10.40 37.58
CA TYR A 173 -6.19 -11.22 38.49
C TYR A 173 -7.38 -11.93 37.82
N SER A 174 -8.12 -11.25 36.92
CA SER A 174 -9.25 -11.86 36.21
C SER A 174 -8.82 -13.02 35.30
N ARG A 175 -7.59 -12.99 34.78
CA ARG A 175 -6.99 -14.07 34.00
C ARG A 175 -6.33 -15.16 34.85
N GLY A 176 -6.22 -14.95 36.17
CA GLY A 176 -5.49 -15.85 37.07
C GLY A 176 -3.98 -15.86 36.84
N ASP A 177 -3.42 -14.76 36.31
CA ASP A 177 -2.02 -14.64 35.90
C ASP A 177 -1.12 -14.30 37.09
N GLU A 178 -0.79 -15.32 37.88
CA GLU A 178 0.06 -15.19 39.07
C GLU A 178 1.48 -14.66 38.77
N PRO A 179 2.19 -15.11 37.70
CA PRO A 179 3.48 -14.52 37.33
C PRO A 179 3.39 -13.02 37.11
N LEU A 180 2.41 -12.56 36.34
CA LEU A 180 2.21 -11.13 36.08
C LEU A 180 1.86 -10.35 37.35
N LEU A 181 1.08 -10.92 38.27
CA LEU A 181 0.82 -10.28 39.57
C LEU A 181 2.09 -10.12 40.42
N ARG A 182 3.05 -11.03 40.32
CA ARG A 182 4.35 -10.93 41.00
C ARG A 182 5.23 -9.85 40.38
N GLU A 183 5.29 -9.78 39.06
CA GLU A 183 5.99 -8.71 38.32
C GLU A 183 5.41 -7.33 38.66
N LEU A 184 4.09 -7.20 38.67
CA LEU A 184 3.42 -5.95 39.06
C LEU A 184 3.72 -5.56 40.52
N ALA A 185 3.89 -6.53 41.43
CA ALA A 185 4.29 -6.24 42.81
C ALA A 185 5.72 -5.70 42.91
N GLU A 186 6.63 -6.22 42.10
CA GLU A 186 8.00 -5.70 41.98
C GLU A 186 8.02 -4.31 41.36
N GLU A 187 7.23 -4.08 40.30
CA GLU A 187 7.07 -2.78 39.66
C GLU A 187 6.56 -1.72 40.65
N TRP A 188 5.54 -2.04 41.45
CA TRP A 188 5.02 -1.14 42.47
C TRP A 188 6.07 -0.82 43.55
N ALA A 189 6.89 -1.80 43.92
CA ALA A 189 7.96 -1.61 44.89
C ALA A 189 9.12 -0.76 44.33
N ALA A 190 9.39 -0.84 43.03
CA ALA A 190 10.41 -0.02 42.34
C ALA A 190 10.02 1.47 42.29
N GLY A 191 8.73 1.80 42.41
CA GLY A 191 8.22 3.16 42.42
C GLY A 191 8.16 3.80 41.02
N PRO A 192 7.67 5.05 40.92
CA PRO A 192 7.52 5.71 39.63
C PRO A 192 8.89 5.92 38.99
N LYS A 193 9.03 5.48 37.74
CA LYS A 193 10.17 5.90 36.90
C LYS A 193 10.14 7.43 36.77
N PRO A 194 11.30 8.10 36.73
CA PRO A 194 11.35 9.52 36.39
C PRO A 194 10.56 9.77 35.11
N PRO A 195 9.84 10.89 34.98
CA PRO A 195 9.16 11.23 33.74
C PRO A 195 10.19 11.16 32.62
N GLU A 196 9.92 10.33 31.61
CA GLU A 196 10.74 10.28 30.41
C GLU A 196 10.75 11.70 29.84
N GLN A 197 11.95 12.28 29.70
CA GLN A 197 12.09 13.57 29.04
C GLN A 197 11.59 13.35 27.60
N GLY A 198 10.56 14.10 27.22
CA GLY A 198 10.07 14.08 25.83
C GLY A 198 11.20 14.39 24.85
N PRO A 199 11.04 14.01 23.57
CA PRO A 199 12.06 14.27 22.56
C PRO A 199 12.43 15.75 22.57
N THR A 200 13.74 16.01 22.51
CA THR A 200 14.27 17.36 22.35
C THR A 200 13.80 17.93 21.01
N PRO A 201 13.73 19.27 20.85
CA PRO A 201 13.37 19.89 19.57
C PRO A 201 14.23 19.40 18.39
N SER A 202 15.51 19.12 18.63
CA SER A 202 16.38 18.56 17.59
C SER A 202 15.99 17.12 17.21
N GLU A 203 15.63 16.27 18.18
CA GLU A 203 15.17 14.90 17.92
C GLU A 203 13.85 14.88 17.15
N GLU A 204 12.93 15.80 17.44
CA GLU A 204 11.69 15.96 16.66
C GLU A 204 11.98 16.32 15.20
N LEU A 205 12.91 17.25 14.97
CA LEU A 205 13.32 17.64 13.63
C LEU A 205 14.02 16.51 12.86
N TYR A 206 14.84 15.69 13.54
CA TYR A 206 15.43 14.50 12.93
C TYR A 206 14.37 13.45 12.59
N ALA A 207 13.42 13.18 13.49
CA ALA A 207 12.30 12.28 13.23
C ALA A 207 11.45 12.77 12.05
N ARG A 208 11.28 14.09 11.92
CA ARG A 208 10.61 14.71 10.78
C ARG A 208 11.37 14.49 9.47
N LEU A 209 12.70 14.68 9.45
CA LEU A 209 13.52 14.40 8.25
C LEU A 209 13.46 12.93 7.84
N GLU A 210 13.53 12.01 8.79
CA GLU A 210 13.38 10.57 8.55
C GLU A 210 12.02 10.26 7.91
N TRP A 211 10.94 10.84 8.45
CA TRP A 211 9.61 10.69 7.88
C TRP A 211 9.53 11.23 6.45
N LEU A 212 10.09 12.42 6.18
CA LEU A 212 10.13 13.02 4.85
C LEU A 212 10.91 12.14 3.85
N SER A 213 12.04 11.57 4.27
CA SER A 213 12.84 10.66 3.44
C SER A 213 12.06 9.41 3.06
N ARG A 214 11.42 8.75 4.04
CA ARG A 214 10.60 7.55 3.78
C ARG A 214 9.42 7.84 2.87
N ARG A 215 8.76 8.99 3.07
CA ARG A 215 7.65 9.41 2.19
C ARG A 215 8.12 9.63 0.76
N LYS A 216 9.28 10.28 0.58
CA LYS A 216 9.92 10.45 -0.73
C LYS A 216 10.23 9.10 -1.40
N GLU A 217 10.83 8.17 -0.66
CA GLU A 217 11.16 6.83 -1.19
C GLU A 217 9.92 6.09 -1.69
N LEU A 218 8.80 6.13 -0.95
CA LEU A 218 7.53 5.55 -1.38
C LEU A 218 7.01 6.18 -2.67
N LEU A 219 7.05 7.52 -2.77
CA LEU A 219 6.65 8.23 -3.99
C LEU A 219 7.55 7.90 -5.17
N SER A 220 8.85 7.69 -4.94
CA SER A 220 9.78 7.27 -5.99
C SER A 220 9.50 5.88 -6.53
N VAL A 221 9.00 4.96 -5.70
CA VAL A 221 8.51 3.66 -6.18
C VAL A 221 7.29 3.85 -7.08
N VAL A 222 6.29 4.63 -6.64
CA VAL A 222 5.09 4.90 -7.45
C VAL A 222 5.44 5.59 -8.77
N ALA A 223 6.30 6.60 -8.75
CA ALA A 223 6.77 7.29 -9.95
C ALA A 223 7.40 6.32 -10.94
N ARG A 224 8.27 5.42 -10.44
CA ARG A 224 8.92 4.41 -11.26
C ARG A 224 7.93 3.42 -11.87
N GLU A 225 6.95 2.95 -11.10
CA GLU A 225 5.91 2.05 -11.62
C GLU A 225 5.07 2.71 -12.72
N LEU A 226 4.73 4.00 -12.55
CA LEU A 226 4.03 4.77 -13.57
C LEU A 226 4.88 4.89 -14.85
N GLU A 227 6.16 5.21 -14.71
CA GLU A 227 7.09 5.35 -15.84
C GLU A 227 7.36 4.03 -16.58
N GLU A 228 7.43 2.92 -15.85
CA GLU A 228 7.67 1.58 -16.39
C GLU A 228 6.39 0.94 -16.97
N SER A 229 5.21 1.53 -16.72
CA SER A 229 3.96 1.10 -17.33
C SER A 229 3.98 1.28 -18.87
N ALA A 230 3.17 0.50 -19.59
CA ALA A 230 3.10 0.59 -21.05
C ALA A 230 2.76 2.01 -21.54
N ILE A 231 1.79 2.66 -20.90
CA ILE A 231 1.40 4.04 -21.21
C ILE A 231 2.47 5.04 -20.78
N GLY A 232 3.06 4.88 -19.60
CA GLY A 232 4.16 5.74 -19.15
C GLY A 232 5.38 5.67 -20.08
N SER A 233 5.69 4.47 -20.61
CA SER A 233 6.73 4.31 -21.63
C SER A 233 6.39 5.06 -22.92
N MET A 234 5.13 5.07 -23.35
CA MET A 234 4.71 5.85 -24.53
C MET A 234 4.84 7.37 -24.29
N LEU A 235 4.43 7.86 -23.12
CA LEU A 235 4.61 9.27 -22.75
C LEU A 235 6.09 9.67 -22.73
N ARG A 236 6.99 8.79 -22.28
CA ARG A 236 8.45 9.05 -22.34
C ARG A 236 9.01 9.10 -23.76
N MET A 237 8.36 8.42 -24.72
CA MET A 237 8.78 8.47 -26.12
C MET A 237 8.36 9.76 -26.82
N ALA A 238 7.27 10.40 -26.36
CA ALA A 238 6.75 11.65 -26.89
C ALA A 238 6.40 12.64 -25.77
N PRO A 239 7.40 13.16 -25.03
CA PRO A 239 7.16 14.01 -23.86
C PRO A 239 6.55 15.37 -24.22
N ASP A 240 6.85 15.89 -25.41
CA ASP A 240 6.40 17.23 -25.83
C ASP A 240 5.01 17.22 -26.48
N ASP A 241 4.64 16.13 -27.16
CA ASP A 241 3.38 16.02 -27.91
C ASP A 241 2.87 14.57 -27.94
N PRO A 242 2.32 14.09 -26.82
CA PRO A 242 1.78 12.73 -26.73
C PRO A 242 0.53 12.52 -27.58
N ASP A 243 -0.24 13.59 -27.85
CA ASP A 243 -1.45 13.51 -28.69
C ASP A 243 -1.09 13.16 -30.14
N ARG A 244 -0.03 13.77 -30.68
CA ARG A 244 0.49 13.42 -32.00
C ARG A 244 0.94 11.96 -32.09
N LEU A 245 1.60 11.43 -31.05
CA LEU A 245 1.98 10.02 -31.02
C LEU A 245 0.75 9.11 -31.16
N LEU A 246 -0.36 9.43 -30.48
CA LEU A 246 -1.61 8.68 -30.63
C LEU A 246 -2.17 8.75 -32.05
N GLU A 247 -2.07 9.90 -32.71
CA GLU A 247 -2.52 10.07 -34.10
C GLU A 247 -1.67 9.22 -35.07
N GLU A 248 -0.34 9.24 -34.91
CA GLU A 248 0.57 8.43 -35.73
C GLU A 248 0.30 6.92 -35.55
N ILE A 249 0.01 6.47 -34.32
CA ILE A 249 -0.38 5.08 -34.08
C ILE A 249 -1.74 4.77 -34.72
N ALA A 250 -2.72 5.67 -34.62
CA ALA A 250 -4.04 5.50 -35.22
C ALA A 250 -3.95 5.37 -36.75
N GLU A 251 -3.15 6.21 -37.41
CA GLU A 251 -2.92 6.16 -38.85
C GLU A 251 -2.32 4.82 -39.28
N LYS A 252 -1.34 4.31 -38.52
CA LYS A 252 -0.75 2.99 -38.78
C LYS A 252 -1.77 1.87 -38.63
N LEU A 253 -2.56 1.89 -37.55
CA LEU A 253 -3.59 0.88 -37.32
C LEU A 253 -4.67 0.90 -38.41
N LEU A 254 -5.07 2.07 -38.91
CA LEU A 254 -6.00 2.20 -40.03
C LEU A 254 -5.43 1.58 -41.32
N ALA A 255 -4.14 1.78 -41.60
CA ALA A 255 -3.49 1.17 -42.74
C ALA A 255 -3.43 -0.36 -42.61
N ASP A 256 -3.15 -0.87 -41.40
CA ASP A 256 -3.18 -2.30 -41.11
C ASP A 256 -4.60 -2.88 -41.30
N VAL A 257 -5.64 -2.21 -40.78
CA VAL A 257 -7.05 -2.61 -40.97
C VAL A 257 -7.38 -2.69 -42.46
N SER A 258 -7.06 -1.65 -43.24
CA SER A 258 -7.33 -1.65 -44.68
C SER A 258 -6.62 -2.79 -45.42
N THR A 259 -5.41 -3.15 -44.99
CA THR A 259 -4.65 -4.28 -45.56
C THR A 259 -5.34 -5.61 -45.27
N ARG A 260 -5.79 -5.83 -44.03
CA ARG A 260 -6.51 -7.07 -43.64
C ARG A 260 -7.88 -7.16 -44.29
N GLU A 261 -8.59 -6.05 -44.45
CA GLU A 261 -9.87 -6.03 -45.16
C GLU A 261 -9.71 -6.42 -46.64
N ALA A 262 -8.65 -5.94 -47.30
CA ALA A 262 -8.34 -6.34 -48.67
C ALA A 262 -8.00 -7.84 -48.77
N GLU A 263 -7.17 -8.34 -47.86
CA GLU A 263 -6.80 -9.77 -47.77
C GLU A 263 -8.03 -10.67 -47.55
N LEU A 264 -8.91 -10.29 -46.63
CA LEU A 264 -10.17 -10.98 -46.39
C LEU A 264 -11.07 -10.97 -47.64
N GLY A 265 -11.17 -9.81 -48.31
CA GLY A 265 -11.94 -9.67 -49.55
C GLY A 265 -11.42 -10.55 -50.68
N GLU A 266 -10.10 -10.65 -50.86
CA GLU A 266 -9.47 -11.54 -51.83
C GLU A 266 -9.73 -13.02 -51.53
N LEU A 267 -9.69 -13.41 -50.25
CA LEU A 267 -10.05 -14.76 -49.84
C LEU A 267 -11.51 -15.03 -50.19
N LEU A 268 -12.46 -14.20 -49.76
CA LEU A 268 -13.88 -14.41 -50.03
C LEU A 268 -14.22 -14.43 -51.53
N ALA A 269 -13.52 -13.66 -52.37
CA ALA A 269 -13.73 -13.66 -53.82
C ALA A 269 -13.26 -14.94 -54.54
N GLN A 270 -12.51 -15.80 -53.85
CA GLN A 270 -12.05 -17.10 -54.36
C GLN A 270 -13.00 -18.27 -54.00
N GLU A 271 -14.11 -18.00 -53.31
CA GLU A 271 -15.22 -18.95 -53.08
C GLU A 271 -16.18 -19.02 -54.28
#